data_AF-A0A4Q1ICD8-F1
#
_entry.id   AF-A0A4Q1ICD8-F1
#
_cell.length_a   1.000
_cell.length_b   1.000
_cell.length_c   1.000
_cell.angle_alpha   90.00
_cell.angle_beta   90.00
_cell.angle_gamma   90.00
#
_symmetry.space_group_name_H-M   'P 1'
#
loop_
_entity.id
_entity.type
_entity.pdbx_description
1 polymer ?
#
loop_
_entity_poly.entity_id
_entity_poly.type
_entity_poly.pdbx_seq_one_letter_code
_entity_poly.pdbx_strand_id
1 'polypeptide(L)'
;MKKTFVIILTLIGFLSFGQGNELNLIEQNELDAIYVQALNSRFDLLLSSGWKYIELNDNGQRISIQNVSDRYKFLTNEELIDLSIKEKKTIRVLRLTHKIIGTDTVDINFGIINVTGKRKIHFNNGLKFKKADFALECGGTNGYIPDMRFVLDRKKDNWELTDGRYAIPTE
;
A
#
# COMPACT_ATOMS: atom_id res chain seq x y z
N MET A 1 19.03 19.21 -67.04
CA MET A 1 17.73 19.34 -66.35
C MET A 1 17.79 18.53 -65.06
N LYS A 2 18.03 19.19 -63.92
CA LYS A 2 18.10 18.54 -62.59
C LYS A 2 16.68 18.46 -62.02
N LYS A 3 16.20 17.24 -61.73
CA LYS A 3 14.90 17.00 -61.10
C LYS A 3 15.02 17.31 -59.61
N THR A 4 14.45 18.42 -59.17
CA THR A 4 14.34 18.75 -57.74
C THR A 4 13.16 17.98 -57.16
N PHE A 5 13.44 17.01 -56.30
CA PHE A 5 12.42 16.28 -55.53
C PHE A 5 11.93 17.21 -54.42
N VAL A 6 10.71 17.73 -54.54
CA VAL A 6 10.03 18.48 -53.47
C VAL A 6 9.34 17.47 -52.57
N ILE A 7 9.89 17.26 -51.37
CA ILE A 7 9.22 16.47 -50.33
C ILE A 7 8.21 17.39 -49.65
N ILE A 8 6.93 17.21 -49.97
CA ILE A 8 5.82 17.83 -49.26
C ILE A 8 5.67 17.08 -47.93
N LEU A 9 6.17 17.68 -46.85
CA LEU A 9 5.95 17.20 -45.49
C LEU A 9 4.51 17.57 -45.08
N THR A 10 3.55 16.70 -45.39
CA THR A 10 2.20 16.81 -44.83
C THR A 10 2.26 16.50 -43.34
N LEU A 11 2.34 17.55 -42.53
CA LEU A 11 2.15 17.52 -41.09
C LEU A 11 0.66 17.22 -40.81
N ILE A 12 0.27 15.95 -40.92
CA ILE A 12 -1.06 15.51 -40.50
C ILE A 12 -1.06 15.53 -38.97
N GLY A 13 -1.83 16.48 -38.43
CA GLY A 13 -1.98 16.69 -37.01
C GLY A 13 -2.50 15.44 -36.31
N PHE A 14 -1.70 14.93 -35.37
CA PHE A 14 -2.22 14.14 -34.26
C PHE A 14 -2.80 15.10 -33.22
N LEU A 15 -3.97 15.68 -33.53
CA LEU A 15 -4.89 16.18 -32.52
C LEU A 15 -5.89 15.08 -32.22
N SER A 16 -5.54 14.24 -31.25
CA SER A 16 -6.46 13.58 -30.31
C SER A 16 -5.70 12.42 -29.68
N PHE A 17 -5.47 12.46 -28.37
CA PHE A 17 -5.99 11.47 -27.43
C PHE A 17 -5.43 11.78 -26.03
N GLY A 18 -6.35 12.04 -25.10
CA GLY A 18 -6.05 12.00 -23.68
C GLY A 18 -5.88 13.35 -23.01
N GLN A 19 -6.96 14.12 -22.93
CA GLN A 19 -7.25 14.89 -21.72
C GLN A 19 -7.47 13.88 -20.58
N GLY A 20 -6.39 13.21 -20.16
CA GLY A 20 -6.39 12.30 -19.03
C GLY A 20 -6.17 13.14 -17.80
N ASN A 21 -7.28 13.52 -17.16
CA ASN A 21 -7.38 14.07 -15.81
C ASN A 21 -6.03 14.24 -15.10
N GLU A 22 -5.57 15.48 -14.91
CA GLU A 22 -4.85 15.82 -13.68
C GLU A 22 -5.81 15.50 -12.53
N LEU A 23 -5.83 14.23 -12.11
CA LEU A 23 -6.55 13.79 -10.96
C LEU A 23 -5.89 14.49 -9.78
N ASN A 24 -6.56 15.52 -9.28
CA ASN A 24 -6.49 16.06 -7.93
C ASN A 24 -5.58 15.22 -7.01
N LEU A 25 -4.31 15.58 -6.99
CA LEU A 25 -3.30 14.81 -6.27
C LEU A 25 -3.40 15.18 -4.80
N ILE A 26 -3.85 14.22 -4.00
CA ILE A 26 -3.59 14.21 -2.56
C ILE A 26 -2.08 14.15 -2.40
N GLU A 27 -1.52 15.11 -1.65
CA GLU A 27 -0.08 15.20 -1.50
C GLU A 27 0.46 13.97 -0.76
N GLN A 28 1.71 13.58 -1.04
CA GLN A 28 2.29 12.38 -0.41
C GLN A 28 2.33 12.49 1.13
N ASN A 29 2.62 13.68 1.66
CA ASN A 29 2.63 13.90 3.11
C ASN A 29 1.24 13.78 3.72
N GLU A 30 0.21 14.24 3.00
CA GLU A 30 -1.19 14.13 3.39
C GLU A 30 -1.63 12.66 3.40
N LEU A 31 -1.28 11.91 2.35
CA LEU A 31 -1.52 10.46 2.29
C LEU A 31 -0.78 9.69 3.40
N ASP A 32 0.46 10.05 3.68
CA ASP A 32 1.25 9.42 4.74
C ASP A 32 0.63 9.72 6.12
N ALA A 33 0.11 10.94 6.35
CA ALA A 33 -0.64 11.28 7.56
C ALA A 33 -1.92 10.43 7.70
N ILE A 34 -2.67 10.23 6.61
CA ILE A 34 -3.84 9.34 6.58
C ILE A 34 -3.42 7.90 6.93
N TYR A 35 -2.28 7.41 6.43
CA TYR A 35 -1.78 6.08 6.78
C TYR A 35 -1.45 5.94 8.28
N VAL A 36 -0.79 6.93 8.86
CA VAL A 36 -0.47 6.96 10.30
C VAL A 36 -1.76 6.94 11.12
N GLN A 37 -2.73 7.79 10.76
CA GLN A 37 -4.03 7.84 11.41
C GLN A 37 -4.76 6.49 11.30
N ALA A 38 -4.72 5.85 10.13
CA ALA A 38 -5.32 4.54 9.92
C ALA A 38 -4.70 3.47 10.82
N LEU A 39 -3.38 3.40 10.93
CA LEU A 39 -2.69 2.45 11.82
C LEU A 39 -3.03 2.70 13.29
N ASN A 40 -3.04 3.95 13.71
CA ASN A 40 -3.35 4.32 15.08
C ASN A 40 -4.84 4.14 15.42
N SER A 41 -5.70 4.04 14.40
CA SER A 41 -7.14 3.74 14.55
C SER A 41 -7.45 2.25 14.54
N ARG A 42 -6.48 1.36 14.28
CA ARG A 42 -6.66 -0.11 14.33
C ARG A 42 -6.62 -0.62 15.77
N PHE A 43 -7.60 -0.22 16.58
CA PHE A 43 -7.68 -0.59 17.99
C PHE A 43 -7.71 -2.10 18.21
N ASP A 44 -8.31 -2.87 17.30
CA ASP A 44 -8.27 -4.33 17.30
C ASP A 44 -6.82 -4.88 17.29
N LEU A 45 -5.93 -4.24 16.51
CA LEU A 45 -4.52 -4.60 16.46
C LEU A 45 -3.73 -4.08 17.65
N LEU A 46 -4.00 -2.86 18.09
CA LEU A 46 -3.30 -2.22 19.21
C LEU A 46 -3.54 -2.95 20.54
N LEU A 47 -4.79 -3.36 20.76
CA LEU A 47 -5.23 -4.07 21.98
C LEU A 47 -4.87 -5.56 21.95
N SER A 48 -4.71 -6.16 20.77
CA SER A 48 -4.36 -7.59 20.67
C SER A 48 -2.90 -7.86 21.03
N SER A 49 -2.63 -9.04 21.60
CA SER A 49 -1.31 -9.46 22.05
C SER A 49 -0.31 -9.66 20.91
N GLY A 50 0.98 -9.55 21.23
CA GLY A 50 2.09 -9.84 20.32
C GLY A 50 2.36 -8.74 19.29
N TRP A 51 3.49 -8.88 18.60
CA TRP A 51 3.93 -7.94 17.58
C TRP A 51 3.01 -7.92 16.37
N LYS A 52 2.78 -6.73 15.82
CA LYS A 52 2.07 -6.54 14.56
C LYS A 52 3.07 -6.13 13.49
N TYR A 53 3.35 -7.06 12.58
CA TYR A 53 4.35 -6.84 11.55
C TYR A 53 3.74 -6.09 10.38
N ILE A 54 4.39 -4.99 9.98
CA ILE A 54 4.05 -4.21 8.80
C ILE A 54 5.11 -4.45 7.73
N GLU A 55 4.68 -4.64 6.49
CA GLU A 55 5.61 -4.76 5.37
C GLU A 55 6.31 -3.41 5.13
N LEU A 56 7.65 -3.42 5.13
CA LEU A 56 8.47 -2.26 4.81
C LEU A 56 8.62 -2.10 3.27
N ASN A 57 7.50 -1.89 2.58
CA ASN A 57 7.48 -1.46 1.17
C ASN A 57 7.61 0.08 1.08
N ASP A 58 7.48 0.67 -0.12
CA ASP A 58 7.63 2.12 -0.31
C ASP A 58 6.75 2.97 0.63
N ASN A 59 5.50 2.56 0.87
CA ASN A 59 4.61 3.25 1.82
C ASN A 59 5.05 2.97 3.26
N GLY A 60 5.31 1.70 3.58
CA GLY A 60 5.79 1.27 4.90
C GLY A 60 7.06 2.01 5.32
N GLN A 61 8.00 2.23 4.40
CA GLN A 61 9.25 2.94 4.66
C GLN A 61 9.00 4.40 5.04
N ARG A 62 8.15 5.12 4.30
CA ARG A 62 7.83 6.52 4.61
C ARG A 62 7.11 6.70 5.93
N ILE A 63 6.16 5.82 6.25
CA ILE A 63 5.38 5.93 7.49
C ILE A 63 6.10 5.36 8.71
N SER A 64 7.08 4.47 8.52
CA SER A 64 7.81 3.83 9.64
C SER A 64 8.58 4.80 10.53
N ILE A 65 8.90 5.98 10.01
CA ILE A 65 9.61 7.05 10.74
C ILE A 65 8.67 8.11 11.34
N GLN A 66 7.35 7.95 11.17
CA GLN A 66 6.35 8.88 11.68
C GLN A 66 5.78 8.42 13.03
N ASN A 67 4.79 9.15 13.54
CA ASN A 67 4.17 8.88 14.85
C ASN A 67 3.16 7.71 14.81
N VAL A 68 3.62 6.53 14.41
CA VAL A 68 2.89 5.26 14.51
C VAL A 68 3.13 4.60 15.86
N SER A 69 2.12 3.90 16.37
CA SER A 69 2.25 3.14 17.62
C SER A 69 3.46 2.18 17.60
N ASP A 70 4.16 2.13 18.72
CA ASP A 70 5.27 1.21 19.00
C ASP A 70 4.87 -0.27 18.97
N ARG A 71 3.58 -0.59 18.92
CA ARG A 71 3.04 -1.96 18.77
C ARG A 71 3.29 -2.53 17.36
N TYR A 72 3.58 -1.65 16.39
CA TYR A 72 3.89 -2.02 15.02
C TYR A 72 5.39 -2.18 14.82
N LYS A 73 5.77 -3.26 14.12
CA LYS A 73 7.16 -3.48 13.71
C LYS A 73 7.23 -3.57 12.20
N PHE A 74 7.87 -2.58 11.60
CA PHE A 74 8.12 -2.55 10.17
C PHE A 74 9.34 -3.41 9.86
N LEU A 75 9.20 -4.38 8.96
CA LEU A 75 10.26 -5.33 8.63
C LEU A 75 10.42 -5.45 7.13
N THR A 76 11.67 -5.55 6.68
CA THR A 76 12.02 -5.93 5.32
C THR A 76 11.61 -7.37 5.03
N ASN A 77 11.51 -7.72 3.75
CA ASN A 77 11.23 -9.09 3.34
C ASN A 77 12.26 -10.09 3.89
N GLU A 78 13.55 -9.75 3.91
CA GLU A 78 14.59 -10.64 4.45
C GLU A 78 14.42 -10.85 5.97
N GLU A 79 14.10 -9.80 6.74
CA GLU A 79 13.83 -9.93 8.17
C GLU A 79 12.57 -10.75 8.45
N LEU A 80 11.53 -10.61 7.64
CA LEU A 80 10.31 -11.43 7.73
C LEU A 80 10.59 -12.91 7.44
N ILE A 81 11.42 -13.19 6.44
CA ILE A 81 11.86 -14.54 6.10
C ILE A 81 12.65 -15.13 7.28
N ASP A 82 13.61 -14.38 7.82
CA ASP A 82 14.42 -14.85 8.95
C ASP A 82 13.62 -15.07 10.21
N LEU A 83 12.67 -14.18 10.50
CA LEU A 83 11.73 -14.35 11.58
C LEU A 83 10.89 -15.62 11.40
N SER A 84 10.33 -15.85 10.22
CA SER A 84 9.51 -17.05 9.93
C SER A 84 10.31 -18.35 10.10
N ILE A 85 11.58 -18.38 9.68
CA ILE A 85 12.49 -19.52 9.85
C ILE A 85 12.79 -19.73 11.33
N LYS A 86 13.11 -18.65 12.05
CA LYS A 86 13.47 -18.68 13.47
C LYS A 86 12.31 -19.21 14.32
N GLU A 87 11.13 -18.66 14.11
CA GLU A 87 9.91 -19.03 14.86
C GLU A 87 9.29 -20.34 14.36
N LYS A 88 9.77 -20.88 13.23
CA LYS A 88 9.25 -22.09 12.55
C LYS A 88 7.75 -21.99 12.27
N LYS A 89 7.28 -20.81 11.88
CA LYS A 89 5.87 -20.48 11.69
C LYS A 89 5.69 -19.56 10.49
N THR A 90 4.49 -19.58 9.91
CA THR A 90 4.05 -18.55 8.98
C THR A 90 3.83 -17.25 9.74
N ILE A 91 4.45 -16.17 9.28
CA ILE A 91 4.30 -14.83 9.85
C ILE A 91 3.22 -14.10 9.06
N ARG A 92 2.20 -13.59 9.75
CA ARG A 92 1.18 -12.73 9.17
C ARG A 92 1.69 -11.29 9.19
N VAL A 93 1.67 -10.64 8.04
CA VAL A 93 2.20 -9.30 7.83
C VAL A 93 1.10 -8.45 7.21
N LEU A 94 0.97 -7.20 7.68
CA LEU A 94 0.04 -6.24 7.13
C LEU A 94 0.73 -5.43 6.03
N ARG A 95 0.14 -5.40 4.84
CA ARG A 95 0.51 -4.51 3.74
C ARG A 95 -0.53 -3.40 3.66
N LEU A 96 -0.07 -2.17 3.83
CA LEU A 96 -0.92 -1.00 3.66
C LEU A 96 -1.03 -0.63 2.18
N THR A 97 -2.26 -0.42 1.74
CA THR A 97 -2.60 0.02 0.39
C THR A 97 -3.68 1.08 0.49
N HIS A 98 -3.85 1.87 -0.56
CA HIS A 98 -4.90 2.87 -0.62
C HIS A 98 -5.57 2.88 -1.99
N LYS A 99 -6.75 3.47 -2.05
CA LYS A 99 -7.46 3.80 -3.27
C LYS A 99 -8.01 5.22 -3.12
N ILE A 100 -7.55 6.12 -3.99
CA ILE A 100 -8.11 7.47 -4.07
C ILE A 100 -9.46 7.36 -4.79
N ILE A 101 -10.55 7.68 -4.10
CA ILE A 101 -11.91 7.64 -4.63
C ILE A 101 -12.28 8.99 -5.25
N GLY A 102 -11.83 10.07 -4.61
CA GLY A 102 -12.02 11.43 -5.04
C GLY A 102 -10.97 12.34 -4.41
N THR A 103 -11.06 13.64 -4.70
CA THR A 103 -10.11 14.66 -4.21
C THR A 103 -10.12 14.80 -2.70
N ASP A 104 -11.23 14.43 -2.09
CA ASP A 104 -11.54 14.55 -0.67
C ASP A 104 -11.89 13.19 -0.06
N THR A 105 -11.62 12.08 -0.75
CA THR A 105 -11.99 10.74 -0.28
C THR A 105 -10.91 9.72 -0.59
N VAL A 106 -10.35 9.09 0.45
CA VAL A 106 -9.34 8.03 0.36
C VAL A 106 -9.76 6.81 1.14
N ASP A 107 -9.69 5.65 0.50
CA ASP A 107 -9.89 4.38 1.15
C ASP A 107 -8.54 3.74 1.48
N ILE A 108 -8.28 3.44 2.75
CA ILE A 108 -7.12 2.69 3.22
C ILE A 108 -7.49 1.23 3.42
N ASN A 109 -6.61 0.31 3.00
CA ASN A 109 -6.80 -1.13 3.09
C ASN A 109 -5.54 -1.83 3.61
N PHE A 110 -5.76 -2.82 4.47
CA PHE A 110 -4.75 -3.65 5.12
C PHE A 110 -4.80 -5.06 4.54
N GLY A 111 -4.02 -5.29 3.48
CA GLY A 111 -3.82 -6.63 2.93
C GLY A 111 -3.04 -7.51 3.90
N ILE A 112 -3.38 -8.80 3.97
CA ILE A 112 -2.64 -9.76 4.79
C ILE A 112 -1.73 -10.59 3.88
N ILE A 113 -0.44 -10.59 4.21
CA ILE A 113 0.58 -11.40 3.57
C ILE A 113 1.08 -12.43 4.56
N ASN A 114 0.99 -13.68 4.16
CA ASN A 114 1.53 -14.81 4.90
C ASN A 114 2.93 -15.13 4.37
N VAL A 115 3.94 -14.96 5.22
CA VAL A 115 5.35 -15.20 4.89
C VAL A 115 5.79 -16.50 5.53
N THR A 116 6.27 -17.44 4.71
CA THR A 116 6.82 -18.72 5.19
C THR A 116 8.21 -18.95 4.61
N GLY A 117 9.22 -18.95 5.48
CA GLY A 117 10.61 -19.22 5.13
C GLY A 117 11.05 -20.63 5.52
N LYS A 118 11.97 -21.20 4.73
CA LYS A 118 12.62 -22.49 4.99
C LYS A 118 14.11 -22.39 4.69
N ARG A 119 14.94 -23.03 5.52
CA ARG A 119 16.35 -23.27 5.18
C ARG A 119 16.41 -24.30 4.05
N LYS A 120 16.94 -23.89 2.90
CA LYS A 120 17.08 -24.77 1.74
C LYS A 120 18.20 -24.24 0.85
N ILE A 121 19.12 -25.12 0.47
CA ILE A 121 20.11 -24.81 -0.55
C ILE A 121 19.41 -24.87 -1.90
N HIS A 122 19.49 -23.80 -2.68
CA HIS A 122 19.00 -23.77 -4.05
C HIS A 122 19.83 -22.83 -4.92
N PHE A 123 19.82 -23.08 -6.23
CA PHE A 123 20.51 -22.30 -7.22
C PHE A 123 19.47 -21.52 -8.04
N ASN A 124 19.33 -20.23 -7.76
CA ASN A 124 18.49 -19.32 -8.54
C ASN A 124 19.13 -17.92 -8.49
N ASN A 125 19.76 -17.51 -9.59
CA ASN A 125 20.65 -16.34 -9.67
C ASN A 125 21.78 -16.38 -8.62
N GLY A 126 22.43 -17.55 -8.48
CA GLY A 126 23.48 -17.81 -7.49
C GLY A 126 23.05 -18.80 -6.41
N LEU A 127 23.99 -19.14 -5.53
CA LEU A 127 23.77 -20.04 -4.40
C LEU A 127 23.00 -19.32 -3.29
N LYS A 128 21.84 -19.86 -2.92
CA LYS A 128 20.99 -19.35 -1.84
C LYS A 128 20.73 -20.43 -0.81
N PHE A 129 20.61 -20.04 0.46
CA PHE A 129 20.42 -20.94 1.60
C PHE A 129 19.03 -20.86 2.24
N LYS A 130 18.18 -19.98 1.73
CA LYS A 130 16.81 -19.75 2.20
C LYS A 130 15.87 -19.76 1.00
N LYS A 131 14.71 -20.38 1.17
CA LYS A 131 13.56 -20.24 0.28
C LYS A 131 12.42 -19.61 1.07
N ALA A 132 11.65 -18.72 0.44
CA ALA A 132 10.49 -18.11 1.04
C ALA A 132 9.29 -18.17 0.10
N ASP A 133 8.11 -18.35 0.68
CA ASP A 133 6.83 -18.29 0.00
C ASP A 133 6.02 -17.13 0.61
N PHE A 134 5.48 -16.26 -0.24
CA PHE A 134 4.63 -15.12 0.12
C PHE A 134 3.24 -15.35 -0.46
N ALA A 135 2.24 -15.51 0.40
CA ALA A 135 0.85 -15.72 -0.01
C ALA A 135 -0.02 -14.54 0.43
N LEU A 136 -0.77 -13.96 -0.51
CA LEU A 136 -1.69 -12.85 -0.22
C LEU A 136 -3.07 -13.43 0.10
N GLU A 137 -3.65 -13.05 1.24
CA GLU A 137 -5.02 -13.43 1.58
C GLU A 137 -5.99 -12.54 0.78
N CYS A 138 -6.83 -13.16 -0.06
CA CYS A 138 -7.87 -12.48 -0.82
C CYS A 138 -9.23 -12.75 -0.16
N GLY A 139 -9.95 -11.71 0.24
CA GLY A 139 -11.27 -11.82 0.87
C GLY A 139 -12.42 -11.57 -0.10
N GLY A 140 -12.94 -12.64 -0.71
CA GLY A 140 -14.26 -12.70 -1.40
C GLY A 140 -14.55 -11.67 -2.51
N THR A 141 -15.72 -11.80 -3.15
CA THR A 141 -16.20 -10.92 -4.25
C THR A 141 -17.47 -10.13 -3.89
N ASN A 142 -17.86 -10.11 -2.61
CA ASN A 142 -19.09 -9.45 -2.14
C ASN A 142 -18.94 -7.93 -2.03
N GLY A 143 -18.88 -7.25 -3.17
CA GLY A 143 -18.79 -5.79 -3.22
C GLY A 143 -17.48 -5.25 -2.64
N TYR A 144 -17.17 -3.99 -2.95
CA TYR A 144 -16.01 -3.32 -2.37
C TYR A 144 -16.42 -2.59 -1.09
N ILE A 145 -15.89 -3.05 0.04
CA ILE A 145 -16.00 -2.37 1.33
C ILE A 145 -14.56 -2.10 1.80
N PRO A 146 -14.16 -0.83 1.97
CA PRO A 146 -12.82 -0.51 2.43
C PRO A 146 -12.62 -0.88 3.90
N ASP A 147 -11.37 -1.06 4.31
CA ASP A 147 -11.06 -1.22 5.73
C ASP A 147 -11.33 0.06 6.52
N MET A 148 -10.93 1.19 5.95
CA MET A 148 -11.12 2.52 6.50
C MET A 148 -11.30 3.53 5.37
N ARG A 149 -12.33 4.37 5.44
CA ARG A 149 -12.58 5.48 4.51
C ARG A 149 -12.35 6.80 5.23
N PHE A 150 -11.45 7.59 4.66
CA PHE A 150 -11.16 8.94 5.10
C PHE A 150 -11.80 9.94 4.14
N VAL A 151 -12.47 10.94 4.72
CA VAL A 151 -13.04 12.07 3.98
C VAL A 151 -12.47 13.36 4.52
N LEU A 152 -12.06 14.27 3.64
CA LEU A 152 -11.53 15.58 4.02
C LEU A 152 -12.67 16.49 4.49
N ASP A 153 -12.69 16.83 5.78
CA ASP A 153 -13.51 17.91 6.30
C ASP A 153 -12.85 19.25 5.96
N ARG A 154 -13.32 19.88 4.87
CA ARG A 154 -12.80 21.16 4.38
C ARG A 154 -12.99 22.32 5.36
N LYS A 155 -13.90 22.21 6.34
CA LYS A 155 -14.07 23.27 7.36
C LYS A 155 -12.98 23.19 8.42
N LYS A 156 -12.53 21.98 8.75
CA LYS A 156 -11.48 21.72 9.73
C LYS A 156 -10.09 21.57 9.11
N ASP A 157 -10.04 21.46 7.79
CA ASP A 157 -8.84 21.16 7.01
C ASP A 157 -8.15 19.88 7.51
N ASN A 158 -8.94 18.82 7.73
CA ASN A 158 -8.47 17.57 8.31
C ASN A 158 -9.21 16.35 7.73
N TRP A 159 -8.51 15.22 7.66
CA TRP A 159 -9.08 13.95 7.24
C TRP A 159 -9.75 13.23 8.40
N GLU A 160 -11.01 12.84 8.18
CA GLU A 160 -11.82 12.16 9.18
C GLU A 160 -12.14 10.73 8.72
N LEU A 161 -11.91 9.76 9.61
CA LEU A 161 -12.36 8.39 9.41
C LEU A 161 -13.88 8.36 9.53
N THR A 162 -14.57 8.10 8.43
CA THR A 162 -16.04 8.22 8.34
C THR A 162 -16.75 6.89 8.16
N ASP A 163 -16.07 5.88 7.58
CA ASP A 163 -16.66 4.58 7.27
C ASP A 163 -15.57 3.50 7.14
N GLY A 164 -15.98 2.25 6.95
CA GLY A 164 -15.12 1.10 6.70
C GLY A 164 -15.21 0.02 7.78
N ARG A 165 -14.65 -1.15 7.49
CA ARG A 165 -14.71 -2.34 8.38
C ARG A 165 -14.20 -2.10 9.79
N TYR A 166 -13.26 -1.17 9.97
CA TYR A 166 -12.64 -0.86 11.26
C TYR A 166 -12.94 0.57 11.73
N ALA A 167 -13.90 1.27 11.12
CA ALA A 167 -14.38 2.52 11.68
C ALA A 167 -15.10 2.23 13.01
N ILE A 168 -14.78 3.00 14.05
CA ILE A 168 -15.54 2.94 15.30
C ILE A 168 -16.86 3.68 15.06
N PRO A 169 -18.02 3.09 15.39
CA PRO A 169 -19.29 3.80 15.36
C PRO A 169 -19.22 4.98 16.32
N THR A 170 -19.45 6.19 15.81
CA THR A 170 -19.79 7.34 16.66
C THR A 170 -21.25 7.21 17.09
N GLU A 171 -21.49 7.09 18.39
CA GLU A 171 -22.82 7.20 19.02
C GLU A 171 -23.44 8.59 18.85
#